data_AF-A0A537VJ22-F1
#
_entry.id   AF-A0A537VJ22-F1
#
_cell.length_a   1.000
_cell.length_b   1.000
_cell.length_c   1.000
_cell.angle_alpha   90.00
_cell.angle_beta   90.00
_cell.angle_gamma   90.00
#
_symmetry.space_group_name_H-M   'P 1'
#
loop_
_entity.id
_entity.type
_entity.pdbx_description
1 polymer ?
#
loop_
_entity_poly.entity_id
_entity_poly.type
_entity_poly.pdbx_seq_one_letter_code
_entity_poly.pdbx_strand_id
1 'polypeptide(L)'
;MSVERLSRMTDEELGEALRVLEPLLLQPEPPDVADEVRAAIRAGRRPRRRLSSRARIVILIAAAVLAVATAAAAAKLVIDLGGIRIEREPTLTATPTGSPIAGVALGQPISLTEATTAAGFTPVVPRGLGTPDRVWLTSGTNAFGQPDTVLV
;
A
#
# COMPACT_ATOMS: atom_id res chain seq x y z
N MET A 1 -18.62 -18.33 -30.58
CA MET A 1 -19.14 -18.90 -31.84
C MET A 1 -18.31 -20.12 -32.29
N SER A 2 -17.82 -20.95 -31.35
CA SER A 2 -16.69 -21.87 -31.61
C SER A 2 -17.00 -23.33 -31.30
N VAL A 3 -17.82 -23.59 -30.27
CA VAL A 3 -18.11 -24.94 -29.77
C VAL A 3 -18.98 -25.74 -30.75
N GLU A 4 -19.94 -25.08 -31.39
CA GLU A 4 -20.84 -25.69 -32.37
C GLU A 4 -20.14 -26.06 -33.69
N ARG A 5 -19.00 -25.42 -33.99
CA ARG A 5 -18.17 -25.79 -35.14
C ARG A 5 -17.35 -27.03 -34.83
N LEU A 6 -16.77 -27.10 -33.62
CA LEU A 6 -15.99 -28.25 -33.16
C LEU A 6 -16.86 -29.52 -33.07
N SER A 7 -18.11 -29.39 -32.62
CA SER A 7 -19.05 -30.51 -32.49
C SER A 7 -19.56 -31.09 -33.82
N ARG A 8 -19.31 -30.41 -34.94
CA ARG A 8 -19.69 -30.86 -36.29
C ARG A 8 -18.51 -31.41 -37.10
N MET A 9 -17.28 -31.31 -36.57
CA MET A 9 -16.09 -31.88 -37.23
C MET A 9 -16.05 -33.38 -37.01
N THR A 10 -15.53 -34.10 -38.00
CA THR A 10 -15.23 -35.53 -37.90
C THR A 10 -14.03 -35.77 -36.99
N ASP A 11 -13.87 -37.00 -36.48
CA ASP A 11 -12.78 -37.33 -35.55
C ASP A 11 -11.41 -37.16 -36.23
N GLU A 12 -11.32 -37.45 -37.52
CA GLU A 12 -10.14 -37.24 -38.34
C GLU A 12 -9.80 -35.75 -38.51
N GLU A 13 -10.80 -34.91 -38.79
CA GLU A 13 -10.60 -33.45 -38.92
C GLU A 13 -10.22 -32.80 -37.58
N LEU A 14 -10.78 -33.30 -36.48
CA LEU A 14 -10.42 -32.85 -35.14
C LEU A 14 -9.00 -33.28 -34.78
N GLY A 15 -8.61 -34.51 -35.09
CA GLY A 15 -7.25 -35.01 -34.88
C GLY A 15 -6.20 -34.21 -35.64
N GLU A 16 -6.48 -33.84 -36.88
CA GLU A 16 -5.58 -33.01 -37.69
C GLU A 16 -5.48 -31.58 -37.13
N ALA A 17 -6.61 -30.99 -36.74
CA ALA A 17 -6.62 -29.66 -36.11
C ALA A 17 -5.84 -29.64 -34.78
N LEU A 18 -5.89 -30.72 -34.00
CA LEU A 18 -5.12 -30.86 -32.76
C LEU A 18 -3.61 -31.04 -33.02
N ARG A 19 -3.22 -31.83 -34.03
CA ARG A 19 -1.80 -31.96 -34.42
C ARG A 19 -1.17 -30.65 -34.88
N VAL A 20 -1.93 -29.82 -35.59
CA VAL A 20 -1.47 -28.48 -36.00
C VAL A 20 -1.27 -27.57 -34.77
N LEU A 21 -2.06 -27.77 -33.71
CA LEU A 21 -2.02 -26.96 -32.50
C LEU A 21 -0.96 -27.46 -31.49
N GLU A 22 -0.57 -28.72 -31.55
CA GLU A 22 0.40 -29.35 -30.65
C GLU A 22 1.72 -28.56 -30.52
N PRO A 23 2.41 -28.12 -31.60
CA PRO A 23 3.64 -27.34 -31.48
C PRO A 23 3.46 -25.95 -30.86
N LEU A 24 2.24 -25.40 -30.90
CA LEU A 24 1.90 -24.10 -30.32
C LEU A 24 1.53 -24.21 -28.83
N LEU A 25 1.11 -25.40 -28.39
CA LEU A 25 0.77 -25.69 -26.99
C LEU A 25 1.93 -26.28 -26.20
N LEU A 26 2.93 -26.85 -26.89
CA LEU A 26 4.18 -27.22 -26.24
C LEU A 26 4.93 -25.95 -25.85
N GLN A 27 4.70 -25.54 -24.60
CA GLN A 27 5.52 -24.55 -23.93
C GLN A 27 6.98 -25.02 -23.98
N PRO A 28 7.94 -24.17 -24.42
CA PRO A 28 9.34 -24.54 -24.36
C PRO A 28 9.73 -24.84 -22.91
N GLU A 29 10.63 -25.82 -22.72
CA GLU A 29 11.16 -26.14 -21.39
C GLU A 29 11.73 -24.85 -20.76
N PRO A 30 11.30 -24.47 -19.54
CA PRO A 30 11.80 -23.28 -18.89
C PRO A 30 13.32 -23.34 -18.75
N PRO A 31 14.06 -22.24 -18.99
CA PRO A 31 15.50 -22.23 -18.81
C PRO A 31 15.85 -22.49 -17.34
N ASP A 32 16.82 -23.37 -17.09
CA ASP A 32 17.34 -23.62 -15.73
C ASP A 32 18.24 -22.45 -15.28
N VAL A 33 17.61 -21.49 -14.59
CA VAL A 33 18.27 -20.31 -14.01
C VAL A 33 18.65 -20.51 -12.54
N ALA A 34 18.55 -21.74 -12.01
CA ALA A 34 18.71 -21.99 -10.57
C ALA A 34 20.10 -21.58 -10.06
N ASP A 35 21.15 -21.86 -10.82
CA ASP A 35 22.52 -21.55 -10.43
C ASP A 35 22.84 -20.05 -10.52
N GLU A 36 22.26 -19.35 -11.50
CA GLU A 36 22.37 -17.90 -11.62
C GLU A 36 21.71 -17.19 -10.43
N VAL A 37 20.50 -17.62 -10.06
CA VAL A 37 19.79 -17.10 -8.89
C VAL A 37 20.56 -17.39 -7.60
N ARG A 38 21.10 -18.61 -7.43
CA ARG A 38 21.94 -18.96 -6.27
C ARG A 38 23.22 -18.14 -6.22
N ALA A 39 23.82 -17.80 -7.35
CA ALA A 39 25.00 -16.94 -7.42
C ALA A 39 24.63 -15.49 -7.03
N ALA A 40 23.53 -14.96 -7.57
CA ALA A 40 23.03 -13.62 -7.25
C ALA A 40 22.71 -13.46 -5.75
N ILE A 41 22.05 -14.45 -5.14
CA ILE A 41 21.75 -14.45 -3.69
C ILE A 41 23.03 -14.46 -2.85
N ARG A 42 24.03 -15.25 -3.25
CA ARG A 42 25.33 -15.29 -2.56
C ARG A 42 26.09 -13.97 -2.69
N ALA A 43 26.09 -13.36 -3.87
CA ALA A 43 26.71 -12.06 -4.11
C ALA A 43 26.02 -10.93 -3.32
N GLY A 44 24.69 -11.00 -3.18
CA GLY A 44 23.90 -10.04 -2.40
C GLY A 44 24.08 -10.15 -0.88
N ARG A 45 24.59 -11.28 -0.36
CA ARG A 45 24.98 -11.39 1.06
C ARG A 45 26.26 -10.60 1.30
N ARG A 46 26.10 -9.30 1.58
CA ARG A 46 27.19 -8.51 2.16
C ARG A 46 27.69 -9.23 3.43
N PRO A 47 29.01 -9.42 3.58
CA PRO A 47 29.55 -9.96 4.82
C PRO A 47 29.11 -9.04 5.95
N ARG A 48 28.37 -9.58 6.92
CA ARG A 48 28.03 -8.85 8.14
C ARG A 48 29.37 -8.49 8.79
N ARG A 49 29.83 -7.25 8.62
CA ARG A 49 31.03 -6.73 9.29
C ARG A 49 30.80 -6.97 10.78
N ARG A 50 31.48 -7.98 11.33
CA ARG A 50 31.40 -8.27 12.74
C ARG A 50 32.08 -7.11 13.44
N LEU A 51 31.32 -6.27 14.14
CA LEU A 51 31.91 -5.26 15.01
C LEU A 51 32.88 -5.96 15.96
N SER A 52 34.08 -5.38 16.10
CA SER A 52 35.06 -5.87 17.08
C SER A 52 34.42 -5.85 18.48
N SER A 53 34.86 -6.76 19.36
CA SER A 53 34.36 -6.82 20.75
C SER A 53 34.47 -5.46 21.44
N ARG A 54 35.56 -4.71 21.18
CA ARG A 54 35.77 -3.35 21.67
C ARG A 54 34.72 -2.37 21.17
N ALA A 55 34.40 -2.38 19.87
CA ALA A 55 33.38 -1.49 19.32
C ALA A 55 31.99 -1.79 19.90
N ARG A 56 31.67 -3.06 20.16
CA ARG A 56 30.43 -3.44 20.85
C ARG A 56 30.39 -2.92 22.28
N ILE A 57 31.48 -3.06 23.04
CA ILE A 57 31.57 -2.56 24.41
C ILE A 57 31.38 -1.04 24.43
N VAL A 58 32.04 -0.31 23.53
CA VAL A 58 31.88 1.16 23.42
C VAL A 58 30.43 1.54 23.10
N ILE A 59 29.77 0.84 22.17
CA ILE A 59 28.36 1.09 21.85
C ILE A 59 27.45 0.80 23.05
N LEU A 60 27.70 -0.28 23.78
CA LEU A 60 26.92 -0.63 24.97
C LEU A 60 27.10 0.41 26.08
N ILE A 61 28.33 0.88 26.31
CA ILE A 61 28.60 1.95 27.28
C ILE A 61 27.90 3.24 26.84
N ALA A 62 28.01 3.63 25.56
CA ALA A 62 27.34 4.81 25.04
C ALA A 62 25.81 4.72 25.17
N ALA A 63 25.22 3.55 24.89
CA ALA A 63 23.80 3.31 25.07
C ALA A 63 23.37 3.38 26.54
N ALA A 64 24.17 2.82 27.46
CA ALA A 64 23.91 2.89 28.90
C ALA A 64 23.97 4.34 29.42
N VAL A 65 24.99 5.10 29.01
CA VAL A 65 25.11 6.53 29.38
C VAL A 65 23.92 7.32 28.85
N LEU A 66 23.51 7.09 27.60
CA LEU A 66 22.35 7.75 27.01
C LEU A 66 21.06 7.42 27.76
N ALA A 67 20.85 6.15 28.15
CA ALA A 67 19.69 5.73 28.92
C ALA A 67 19.64 6.37 30.31
N VAL A 68 20.79 6.51 30.99
CA VAL A 68 20.85 7.21 32.28
C VAL A 68 20.56 8.70 32.11
N ALA A 69 21.09 9.33 31.07
CA ALA A 69 20.84 10.75 30.80
C ALA A 69 19.37 11.05 30.48
N THR A 70 18.71 10.19 29.69
CA THR A 70 17.28 10.34 29.37
C THR A 70 16.41 10.12 30.60
N ALA A 71 16.73 9.13 31.44
CA ALA A 71 16.02 8.90 32.70
C ALA A 71 16.17 10.10 33.65
N ALA A 72 17.37 10.67 33.77
CA ALA A 72 17.62 11.86 34.58
C ALA A 72 16.86 13.10 34.04
N ALA A 73 16.83 13.29 32.72
CA ALA A 73 16.07 14.37 32.09
C ALA A 73 14.57 14.21 32.31
N ALA A 74 14.04 12.98 32.18
CA ALA A 74 12.64 12.67 32.43
C ALA A 74 12.26 12.90 33.91
N ALA A 75 13.12 12.46 34.84
CA ALA A 75 12.92 12.71 36.26
C ALA A 75 12.92 14.21 36.58
N LYS A 76 13.85 14.97 35.97
CA LYS A 76 13.87 16.43 36.11
C LYS A 76 12.58 17.05 35.59
N LEU A 77 12.10 16.65 34.41
CA LEU A 77 10.84 17.14 33.86
C LEU A 77 9.65 16.83 34.76
N VAL A 78 9.57 15.62 35.32
CA VAL A 78 8.48 15.25 36.25
C VAL A 78 8.52 16.10 37.53
N ILE A 79 9.71 16.35 38.08
CA ILE A 79 9.89 17.16 39.28
C ILE A 79 9.56 18.64 39.00
N ASP A 80 10.01 19.19 37.86
CA ASP A 80 9.78 20.59 37.48
C ASP A 80 8.31 20.85 37.07
N LEU A 81 7.68 19.91 36.36
CA LEU A 81 6.26 20.00 36.00
C LEU A 81 5.34 19.76 37.20
N GLY A 82 5.79 19.03 38.23
CA GLY A 82 5.06 18.86 39.49
C GLY A 82 4.84 20.16 40.27
N GLY A 83 5.52 21.26 39.90
CA GLY A 83 5.34 22.59 40.47
C GLY A 83 4.42 23.52 39.68
N ILE A 84 3.95 23.13 38.48
CA ILE A 84 3.16 24.01 37.63
C ILE A 84 1.67 23.74 37.85
N ARG A 85 1.01 24.59 38.64
CA ARG A 85 -0.45 24.61 38.79
C ARG A 85 -1.07 25.25 37.53
N ILE A 86 -1.58 24.41 36.63
CA ILE A 86 -2.29 24.86 35.43
C ILE A 86 -3.69 25.31 35.84
N GLU A 87 -3.92 26.62 35.92
CA GLU A 87 -5.26 27.18 35.97
C GLU A 87 -5.84 27.23 34.56
N ARG A 88 -7.05 26.67 34.39
CA ARG A 88 -7.75 26.67 33.11
C ARG A 88 -8.29 28.08 32.84
N GLU A 89 -7.59 28.84 32.02
CA GLU A 89 -8.21 29.92 31.27
C GLU A 89 -9.09 29.30 30.17
N PRO A 90 -10.37 29.71 30.01
CA PRO A 90 -11.30 29.08 29.08
C PRO A 90 -10.99 29.52 27.64
N THR A 91 -9.86 29.08 27.11
CA THR A 91 -9.55 29.19 25.70
C THR A 91 -10.11 27.96 25.00
N LEU A 92 -11.19 28.20 24.24
CA LEU A 92 -11.88 27.22 23.40
C LEU A 92 -10.86 26.44 22.57
N THR A 93 -10.55 25.21 23.00
CA THR A 93 -9.68 24.33 22.23
C THR A 93 -10.52 23.76 21.09
N ALA A 94 -10.33 24.31 19.89
CA ALA A 94 -10.90 23.74 18.68
C ALA A 94 -10.51 22.27 18.59
N THR A 95 -11.50 21.39 18.66
CA THR A 95 -11.33 19.95 18.45
C THR A 95 -10.71 19.77 17.05
N PRO A 96 -9.58 19.05 16.90
CA PRO A 96 -9.04 18.76 15.59
C PRO A 96 -10.05 17.90 14.83
N THR A 97 -10.84 18.57 13.99
CA THR A 97 -11.88 17.97 13.16
C THR A 97 -11.30 17.85 11.75
N GLY A 98 -10.30 16.99 11.59
CA GLY A 98 -9.59 16.82 10.32
C GLY A 98 -9.44 15.35 9.99
N SER A 99 -10.32 14.84 9.13
CA SER A 99 -10.08 13.57 8.43
C SER A 99 -8.71 13.64 7.74
N PRO A 100 -7.89 12.57 7.71
CA PRO A 100 -6.55 12.57 7.12
C PRO A 100 -6.52 12.84 5.61
N ILE A 101 -7.70 12.99 4.98
CA ILE A 101 -7.84 13.39 3.60
C ILE A 101 -8.18 14.88 3.58
N ALA A 102 -7.20 15.70 3.17
CA ALA A 102 -7.45 17.13 2.93
C ALA A 102 -8.54 17.24 1.87
N GLY A 103 -9.62 17.98 2.15
CA GLY A 103 -10.79 18.09 1.25
C GLY A 103 -10.44 18.50 -0.19
N VAL A 104 -9.29 19.12 -0.40
CA VAL A 104 -8.72 19.45 -1.71
C VAL A 104 -8.46 18.22 -2.59
N ALA A 105 -8.10 17.07 -2.00
CA ALA A 105 -7.85 15.83 -2.75
C ALA A 105 -9.12 15.10 -3.18
N LEU A 106 -10.24 15.34 -2.49
CA LEU A 106 -11.52 14.68 -2.78
C LEU A 106 -12.32 15.40 -3.87
N GLY A 107 -11.96 16.65 -4.19
CA GLY A 107 -12.67 17.47 -5.17
C GLY A 107 -13.85 18.23 -4.56
N GLN A 108 -14.83 18.58 -5.39
CA GLN A 108 -15.94 19.46 -5.01
C GLN A 108 -17.05 18.64 -4.31
N PRO A 109 -17.50 19.00 -3.09
CA PRO A 109 -18.66 18.36 -2.47
C PRO A 109 -19.95 18.78 -3.17
N ILE A 110 -20.71 17.80 -3.67
CA ILE A 110 -21.99 17.97 -4.37
C ILE A 110 -23.06 17.05 -3.78
N SER A 111 -24.33 17.26 -4.13
CA SER A 111 -25.42 16.35 -3.74
C SER A 111 -25.36 15.02 -4.51
N LEU A 112 -25.95 13.96 -3.95
CA LEU A 112 -26.02 12.64 -4.60
C LEU A 112 -26.78 12.69 -5.95
N THR A 113 -27.79 13.56 -6.03
CA THR A 113 -28.57 13.82 -7.25
C THR A 113 -27.74 14.50 -8.33
N GLU A 114 -26.94 15.51 -7.96
CA GLU A 114 -26.03 16.17 -8.90
C GLU A 114 -24.93 15.22 -9.36
N ALA A 115 -24.44 14.35 -8.48
CA ALA A 115 -23.43 13.35 -8.82
C ALA A 115 -23.95 12.34 -9.85
N THR A 116 -25.22 11.94 -9.79
CA THR A 116 -25.82 11.03 -10.78
C THR A 116 -25.82 11.65 -12.17
N THR A 117 -26.16 12.94 -12.26
CA THR A 117 -26.15 13.70 -13.52
C THR A 117 -24.73 13.94 -14.01
N ALA A 118 -23.81 14.33 -13.12
CA ALA A 118 -22.43 14.68 -13.48
C ALA A 118 -21.59 13.45 -13.86
N ALA A 119 -21.80 12.31 -13.20
CA ALA A 119 -21.07 11.06 -13.47
C ALA A 119 -21.67 10.27 -14.65
N GLY A 120 -22.92 10.54 -15.03
CA GLY A 120 -23.62 9.81 -16.09
C GLY A 120 -24.08 8.40 -15.69
N PHE A 121 -23.96 8.04 -14.41
CA PHE A 121 -24.46 6.78 -13.84
C PHE A 121 -24.90 7.01 -12.38
N THR A 122 -25.74 6.10 -11.86
CA THR A 122 -26.21 6.17 -10.46
C THR A 122 -25.19 5.54 -9.50
N PRO A 123 -24.62 6.31 -8.55
CA PRO A 123 -23.71 5.77 -7.54
C PRO A 123 -24.43 4.79 -6.60
N VAL A 124 -23.78 3.66 -6.29
CA VAL A 124 -24.33 2.66 -5.36
C VAL A 124 -24.05 3.07 -3.92
N VAL A 125 -25.11 3.22 -3.12
CA VAL A 125 -25.03 3.54 -1.69
C VAL A 125 -25.24 2.27 -0.84
N PRO A 126 -24.31 1.89 0.05
CA PRO A 126 -24.48 0.75 0.94
C PRO A 126 -25.69 0.91 1.88
N ARG A 127 -26.57 -0.11 1.92
CA ARG A 127 -27.84 -0.05 2.66
C ARG A 127 -27.70 0.11 4.18
N GLY A 128 -26.52 -0.17 4.75
CA GLY A 128 -26.26 -0.07 6.20
C GLY A 128 -25.80 1.31 6.68
N LEU A 129 -25.53 2.26 5.77
CA LEU A 129 -24.95 3.56 6.11
C LEU A 129 -25.92 4.74 5.93
N GLY A 130 -27.15 4.47 5.46
CA GLY A 130 -28.10 5.52 5.12
C GLY A 130 -27.73 6.25 3.82
N THR A 131 -28.56 7.23 3.44
CA THR A 131 -28.33 8.04 2.24
C THR A 131 -27.36 9.17 2.57
N PRO A 132 -26.26 9.36 1.82
CA PRO A 132 -25.33 10.44 2.08
C PRO A 132 -25.92 11.79 1.67
N ASP A 133 -25.76 12.79 2.53
CA ASP A 133 -26.19 14.18 2.25
C ASP A 133 -25.30 14.86 1.20
N ARG A 134 -24.02 14.48 1.14
CA ARG A 134 -23.03 14.99 0.19
C ARG A 134 -22.07 13.90 -0.26
N VAL A 135 -21.62 14.01 -1.50
CA VAL A 135 -20.59 13.18 -2.12
C VAL A 135 -19.55 14.08 -2.76
N TRP A 136 -18.29 13.64 -2.81
CA TRP A 136 -17.24 14.41 -3.45
C TRP A 136 -17.05 13.96 -4.90
N LEU A 137 -17.04 14.93 -5.82
CA LEU A 137 -16.78 14.69 -7.24
C LEU A 137 -15.35 15.14 -7.57
N THR A 138 -14.57 14.22 -8.13
CA THR A 138 -13.21 14.46 -8.61
C THR A 138 -13.16 14.22 -10.12
N SER A 139 -12.51 15.14 -10.84
CA SER A 139 -12.39 15.11 -12.30
C SER A 139 -10.94 14.84 -12.68
N GLY A 140 -10.67 13.64 -13.21
CA GLY A 140 -9.35 13.26 -13.74
C GLY A 140 -9.05 11.77 -13.57
N THR A 141 -8.23 11.21 -14.46
CA THR A 141 -7.78 9.80 -14.45
C THR A 141 -6.95 9.45 -13.20
N ASN A 142 -6.52 10.45 -12.41
CA ASN A 142 -5.59 10.31 -11.29
C ASN A 142 -6.20 10.76 -9.95
N ALA A 143 -7.47 10.42 -9.72
CA ALA A 143 -8.23 10.81 -8.51
C ALA A 143 -7.57 10.40 -7.18
N PHE A 144 -6.71 9.38 -7.22
CA PHE A 144 -5.79 9.03 -6.17
C PHE A 144 -4.44 9.00 -6.85
N GLY A 145 -3.49 9.86 -6.46
CA GLY A 145 -2.19 10.03 -7.12
C GLY A 145 -1.28 8.80 -7.05
N GLN A 146 -1.73 7.69 -7.63
CA GLN A 146 -0.99 6.46 -7.82
C GLN A 146 -0.58 6.46 -9.29
N PRO A 147 0.72 6.61 -9.60
CA PRO A 147 1.17 6.39 -10.96
C PRO A 147 0.81 4.96 -11.35
N ASP A 148 0.31 4.79 -12.57
CA ASP A 148 0.20 3.50 -13.25
C ASP A 148 1.54 2.79 -13.15
N THR A 149 1.71 1.95 -12.14
CA THR A 149 2.77 0.95 -12.11
C THR A 149 2.32 -0.15 -13.06
N VAL A 150 2.49 0.12 -14.36
CA VAL A 150 2.63 -0.92 -15.37
C VAL A 150 3.97 -1.58 -15.07
N LEU A 151 3.93 -2.73 -14.40
CA LEU A 151 5.07 -3.65 -14.41
C LEU A 151 5.11 -4.27 -15.82
N VAL A 152 6.09 -3.83 -16.62
CA VAL A 152 6.71 -4.64 -17.68
C VAL A 152 8.02 -5.18 -17.14
#